data_AF-A0AAW5YXU4-F1
#
_entry.id   AF-A0AAW5YXU4-F1
#
_cell.length_a   1.000
_cell.length_b   1.000
_cell.length_c   1.000
_cell.angle_alpha   90.00
_cell.angle_beta   90.00
_cell.angle_gamma   90.00
#
_symmetry.space_group_name_H-M   'P 1'
#
loop_
_entity.id
_entity.type
_entity.pdbx_description
1 polymer ?
#
loop_
_entity_poly.entity_id
_entity_poly.type
_entity_poly.pdbx_seq_one_letter_code
_entity_poly.pdbx_strand_id
1 'polypeptide(L)'
;MEICNNKIALLEIPSETKYWFVRAGKEARYYQDFLYNEYIGLDSNGVSLNSLCELSKEIQTPDELLEAYKQAFEDHDLRALKYQATEAAWTEEQYKESLPSEKRKSKFRARRIFNFVESMSEGDIVIVPFTSSNKFLIGVIRSECLEVKISKDLILSDNGYEESNYGLRRYVSWVKELSRFEFSDKLYRASSAHQSLLELTSYAEDINGLLAPYHRYRDQCYYRMSVNTKEAVSSLTWLEYQTILRDIVGEDLDHVYQKQKVRKHPIARYLSPPSQ
;
A
#
# COMPACT_ATOMS: atom_id res chain seq x y z
N MET A 1 44.73 -9.94 4.98
CA MET A 1 43.56 -9.20 4.48
C MET A 1 42.35 -9.98 4.96
N GLU A 2 41.76 -9.57 6.08
CA GLU A 2 40.49 -10.14 6.54
C GLU A 2 39.41 -9.71 5.55
N ILE A 3 38.88 -10.68 4.81
CA ILE A 3 37.62 -10.50 4.11
C ILE A 3 36.58 -10.46 5.23
N CYS A 4 36.11 -9.27 5.58
CA CYS A 4 34.99 -9.11 6.50
C CYS A 4 33.83 -9.97 5.99
N ASN A 5 33.53 -11.05 6.72
CA ASN A 5 32.39 -11.94 6.51
C ASN A 5 31.08 -11.20 6.86
N ASN A 6 30.79 -10.10 6.17
CA ASN A 6 29.51 -9.42 6.24
C ASN A 6 28.49 -10.31 5.52
N LYS A 7 27.84 -11.18 6.28
CA LYS A 7 26.61 -11.86 5.82
C LYS A 7 25.58 -10.77 5.51
N ILE A 8 25.36 -10.51 4.22
CA ILE A 8 24.23 -9.69 3.78
C ILE A 8 22.97 -10.46 4.17
N ALA A 9 22.15 -9.89 5.05
CA ALA A 9 20.87 -10.48 5.40
C ALA A 9 19.96 -10.44 4.16
N LEU A 10 19.63 -11.61 3.62
CA LEU A 10 18.70 -11.76 2.52
C LEU A 10 17.28 -11.60 3.06
N LEU A 11 16.57 -10.56 2.62
CA LEU A 11 15.15 -10.43 2.93
C LEU A 11 14.38 -11.48 2.14
N GLU A 12 13.72 -12.39 2.85
CA GLU A 12 12.79 -13.34 2.27
C GLU A 12 11.36 -12.83 2.44
N ILE A 13 10.66 -12.69 1.33
CA ILE A 13 9.28 -12.23 1.30
C ILE A 13 8.41 -13.45 0.96
N PRO A 14 7.50 -13.86 1.85
CA PRO A 14 6.63 -15.01 1.61
C PRO A 14 5.77 -14.81 0.35
N SER A 15 5.50 -15.89 -0.37
CA SER A 15 4.82 -15.86 -1.68
C SER A 15 3.38 -15.35 -1.62
N GLU A 16 2.74 -15.58 -0.47
CA GLU A 16 1.38 -15.26 -0.10
C GLU A 16 1.20 -13.81 0.38
N THR A 17 2.30 -13.09 0.62
CA THR A 17 2.30 -11.69 1.03
C THR A 17 1.42 -10.87 0.10
N LYS A 18 0.43 -10.16 0.67
CA LYS A 18 -0.38 -9.19 -0.07
C LYS A 18 0.17 -7.79 0.11
N TYR A 19 -0.20 -6.93 -0.82
CA TYR A 19 0.30 -5.56 -0.89
C TYR A 19 -0.89 -4.63 -0.89
N TRP A 20 -0.85 -3.61 -0.04
CA TRP A 20 -1.98 -2.74 0.20
C TRP A 20 -1.58 -1.29 0.04
N PHE A 21 -2.52 -0.49 -0.44
CA PHE A 21 -2.39 0.95 -0.52
C PHE A 21 -3.50 1.59 0.27
N VAL A 22 -3.14 2.32 1.34
CA VAL A 22 -4.07 2.85 2.33
C VAL A 22 -3.94 4.36 2.40
N ARG A 23 -5.03 5.09 2.18
CA ARG A 23 -5.03 6.56 2.28
C ARG A 23 -5.25 7.00 3.73
N ALA A 24 -4.39 7.89 4.22
CA ALA A 24 -4.49 8.48 5.54
C ALA A 24 -5.50 9.64 5.60
N GLY A 25 -6.76 9.36 5.27
CA GLY A 25 -7.83 10.35 5.20
C GLY A 25 -7.78 11.28 3.98
N LYS A 26 -8.67 12.28 3.97
CA LYS A 26 -8.70 13.29 2.91
C LYS A 26 -7.40 14.09 2.92
N GLU A 27 -6.79 14.28 1.76
CA GLU A 27 -5.54 15.03 1.58
C GLU A 27 -4.37 14.53 2.44
N ALA A 28 -4.42 13.26 2.88
CA ALA A 28 -3.43 12.64 3.76
C ALA A 28 -3.30 13.30 5.15
N ARG A 29 -4.39 13.89 5.68
CA ARG A 29 -4.39 14.55 6.99
C ARG A 29 -3.89 13.68 8.16
N TYR A 30 -4.10 12.36 8.10
CA TYR A 30 -3.69 11.42 9.16
C TYR A 30 -2.32 10.79 8.91
N TYR A 31 -1.58 11.26 7.90
CA TYR A 31 -0.31 10.65 7.52
C TYR A 31 0.72 10.69 8.65
N GLN A 32 0.83 11.84 9.32
CA GLN A 32 1.76 12.02 10.44
C GLN A 32 1.34 11.17 11.64
N ASP A 33 0.05 11.08 11.92
CA ASP A 33 -0.45 10.22 12.99
C ASP A 33 -0.15 8.74 12.74
N PHE A 34 -0.41 8.25 11.52
CA PHE A 34 -0.09 6.89 11.10
C PHE A 34 1.42 6.60 11.22
N LEU A 35 2.25 7.57 10.82
CA LEU A 35 3.71 7.47 10.92
C LEU A 35 4.16 7.35 12.38
N TYR A 36 3.80 8.32 13.22
CA TYR A 36 4.34 8.45 14.57
C TYR A 36 3.77 7.42 15.54
N ASN A 37 2.53 6.98 15.33
CA ASN A 37 1.89 5.96 16.16
C ASN A 37 1.90 4.56 15.53
N GLU A 38 2.67 4.37 14.45
CA GLU A 38 2.95 3.06 13.86
C GLU A 38 1.70 2.25 13.51
N TYR A 39 0.72 2.88 12.87
CA TYR A 39 -0.52 2.19 12.51
C TYR A 39 -1.14 2.71 11.20
N ILE A 40 -2.06 1.93 10.66
CA ILE A 40 -3.01 2.34 9.65
C ILE A 40 -4.42 2.16 10.19
N GLY A 41 -5.35 3.01 9.77
CA GLY A 41 -6.73 2.89 10.24
C GLY A 41 -7.77 3.17 9.16
N LEU A 42 -8.99 2.70 9.42
CA LEU A 42 -10.17 3.02 8.63
C LEU A 42 -11.37 3.34 9.53
N ASP A 43 -12.26 4.15 9.00
CA ASP A 43 -13.57 4.42 9.59
C ASP A 43 -14.56 3.31 9.21
N SER A 44 -15.11 2.63 10.21
CA SER A 44 -16.16 1.60 10.07
C SER A 44 -17.57 2.18 9.98
N ASN A 45 -17.71 3.51 10.04
CA ASN A 45 -18.99 4.22 10.01
C ASN A 45 -19.95 3.77 11.14
N GLY A 46 -19.42 3.39 12.30
CA GLY A 46 -20.23 2.97 13.46
C GLY A 46 -20.54 1.47 13.53
N VAL A 47 -20.18 0.67 12.52
CA VAL A 47 -20.24 -0.80 12.62
C VAL A 47 -19.06 -1.28 13.47
N SER A 48 -19.34 -2.01 14.56
CA SER A 48 -18.29 -2.48 15.48
C SER A 48 -17.50 -3.65 14.93
N LEU A 49 -16.23 -3.77 15.31
CA LEU A 49 -15.41 -4.93 14.95
C LEU A 49 -15.98 -6.21 15.56
N ASN A 50 -16.51 -6.15 16.79
CA ASN A 50 -17.09 -7.32 17.44
C ASN A 50 -18.23 -7.93 16.61
N SER A 51 -19.16 -7.11 16.11
CA SER A 51 -20.25 -7.60 15.25
C SER A 51 -19.74 -8.21 13.95
N LEU A 52 -18.62 -7.72 13.41
CA LEU A 52 -18.03 -8.27 12.20
C LEU A 52 -17.34 -9.62 12.49
N CYS A 53 -16.60 -9.72 13.59
CA CYS A 53 -15.98 -10.98 14.01
C CYS A 53 -17.00 -12.06 14.36
N GLU A 54 -18.20 -11.70 14.83
CA GLU A 54 -19.30 -12.65 15.03
C GLU A 54 -19.77 -13.26 13.71
N LEU A 55 -19.91 -12.47 12.64
CA LEU A 55 -20.23 -12.98 11.30
C LEU A 55 -19.18 -13.98 10.81
N SER A 56 -17.90 -13.69 11.03
CA SER A 56 -16.78 -14.54 10.58
C SER A 56 -16.67 -15.87 11.35
N LYS A 57 -17.31 -15.99 12.52
CA LYS A 57 -17.43 -17.27 13.23
C LYS A 57 -18.46 -18.19 12.58
N GLU A 58 -19.56 -17.61 12.09
CA GLU A 58 -20.69 -18.35 11.53
C GLU A 58 -20.49 -18.70 10.05
N ILE A 59 -19.81 -17.82 9.29
CA ILE A 59 -19.66 -17.93 7.85
C ILE A 59 -18.18 -18.12 7.49
N GLN A 60 -17.87 -19.29 6.92
CA GLN A 60 -16.49 -19.66 6.58
C GLN A 60 -16.11 -19.31 5.12
N THR A 61 -17.08 -19.22 4.23
CA THR A 61 -16.82 -18.92 2.82
C THR A 61 -16.59 -17.41 2.64
N PRO A 62 -15.45 -16.96 2.06
CA PRO A 62 -15.16 -15.53 1.90
C PRO A 62 -16.22 -14.75 1.11
N ASP A 63 -16.81 -15.37 0.09
CA ASP A 63 -17.85 -14.74 -0.72
C ASP A 63 -19.16 -14.56 0.06
N GLU A 64 -19.60 -15.57 0.81
CA GLU A 64 -20.79 -15.49 1.66
C GLU A 64 -20.59 -14.48 2.80
N LEU A 65 -19.38 -14.47 3.40
CA LEU A 65 -19.04 -13.54 4.48
C LEU A 65 -19.06 -12.10 3.96
N LEU A 66 -18.54 -11.85 2.76
CA LEU A 66 -18.62 -10.53 2.15
C LEU A 66 -20.07 -10.08 1.91
N GLU A 67 -20.96 -10.97 1.47
CA GLU A 67 -22.38 -10.63 1.32
C GLU A 67 -23.02 -10.30 2.68
N ALA A 68 -22.67 -11.02 3.74
CA ALA A 68 -23.11 -10.69 5.10
C ALA A 68 -22.59 -9.32 5.57
N TYR A 69 -21.33 -8.99 5.29
CA TYR A 69 -20.79 -7.64 5.50
C TYR A 69 -21.60 -6.59 4.75
N LYS A 70 -21.88 -6.79 3.45
CA LYS A 70 -22.67 -5.85 2.65
C LYS A 70 -24.05 -5.62 3.26
N GLN A 71 -24.71 -6.67 3.73
CA GLN A 71 -26.02 -6.57 4.39
C GLN A 71 -25.93 -5.79 5.71
N ALA A 72 -24.96 -6.11 6.57
CA ALA A 72 -24.79 -5.44 7.86
C ALA A 72 -24.55 -3.92 7.71
N PHE A 73 -23.71 -3.53 6.75
CA PHE A 73 -23.44 -2.13 6.43
C PHE A 73 -24.67 -1.45 5.79
N GLU A 74 -25.38 -2.10 4.88
CA GLU A 74 -26.60 -1.55 4.29
C GLU A 74 -27.65 -1.29 5.37
N ASP A 75 -27.90 -2.25 6.27
CA ASP A 75 -28.86 -2.09 7.36
C ASP A 75 -28.48 -0.97 8.32
N HIS A 76 -27.20 -0.88 8.70
CA HIS A 76 -26.69 0.19 9.55
C HIS A 76 -26.89 1.57 8.91
N ASP A 77 -26.45 1.72 7.66
CA ASP A 77 -26.45 3.00 6.97
C ASP A 77 -27.88 3.47 6.62
N LEU A 78 -28.78 2.55 6.27
CA LEU A 78 -30.19 2.88 6.03
C LEU A 78 -30.91 3.33 7.31
N ARG A 79 -30.56 2.77 8.48
CA ARG A 79 -31.07 3.26 9.77
C ARG A 79 -30.55 4.67 10.07
N ALA A 80 -29.26 4.91 9.87
CA ALA A 80 -28.64 6.23 10.06
C ALA A 80 -29.25 7.28 9.10
N LEU A 81 -29.45 6.93 7.83
CA LEU A 81 -30.10 7.77 6.83
C LEU A 81 -31.54 8.11 7.21
N LYS A 82 -32.31 7.11 7.69
CA LYS A 82 -33.69 7.34 8.14
C LYS A 82 -33.75 8.30 9.32
N TYR A 83 -32.83 8.15 10.28
CA TYR A 83 -32.71 9.09 11.40
C TYR A 83 -32.40 10.51 10.91
N GLN A 84 -31.39 10.66 10.05
CA GLN A 84 -31.03 11.94 9.46
C GLN A 84 -32.18 12.60 8.67
N ALA A 85 -32.90 11.82 7.87
CA ALA A 85 -34.06 12.30 7.10
C ALA A 85 -35.19 12.78 8.02
N THR A 86 -35.38 12.13 9.17
CA THR A 86 -36.37 12.53 10.18
C THR A 86 -35.97 13.85 10.82
N GLU A 87 -34.73 13.98 11.30
CA GLU A 87 -34.20 15.20 11.92
C GLU A 87 -34.21 16.40 10.96
N ALA A 88 -33.91 16.16 9.68
CA ALA A 88 -33.90 17.19 8.65
C ALA A 88 -35.27 17.44 8.00
N ALA A 89 -36.34 16.80 8.49
CA ALA A 89 -37.70 16.90 7.97
C ALA A 89 -37.81 16.70 6.44
N TRP A 90 -37.11 15.70 5.90
CA TRP A 90 -37.17 15.36 4.48
C TRP A 90 -38.55 14.86 4.06
N THR A 91 -38.94 15.14 2.80
CA THR A 91 -40.12 14.52 2.20
C THR A 91 -39.86 13.05 1.86
N GLU A 92 -40.94 12.31 1.62
CA GLU A 92 -40.83 10.90 1.22
C GLU A 92 -40.09 10.73 -0.11
N GLU A 93 -40.26 11.68 -1.04
CA GLU A 93 -39.53 11.72 -2.31
C GLU A 93 -38.03 11.92 -2.09
N GLN A 94 -37.63 12.90 -1.27
CA GLN A 94 -36.23 13.16 -0.95
C GLN A 94 -35.54 11.95 -0.32
N TYR A 95 -36.24 11.26 0.59
CA TYR A 95 -35.74 10.01 1.16
C TYR A 95 -35.57 8.93 0.10
N LYS A 96 -36.58 8.68 -0.75
CA LYS A 96 -36.52 7.66 -1.81
C LYS A 96 -35.41 7.94 -2.82
N GLU A 97 -35.17 9.20 -3.18
CA GLU A 97 -34.09 9.61 -4.10
C GLU A 97 -32.69 9.36 -3.51
N SER A 98 -32.55 9.43 -2.17
CA SER A 98 -31.27 9.20 -1.48
C SER A 98 -30.90 7.71 -1.33
N LEU A 99 -31.90 6.81 -1.32
CA LEU A 99 -31.71 5.37 -1.08
C LEU A 99 -30.70 4.70 -2.03
N PRO A 100 -30.76 4.87 -3.36
CA PRO A 100 -29.85 4.17 -4.27
C PRO A 100 -28.39 4.59 -4.07
N SER A 101 -28.18 5.88 -3.76
CA SER A 101 -26.85 6.43 -3.48
C SER A 101 -26.28 5.84 -2.19
N GLU A 102 -27.09 5.76 -1.13
CA GLU A 102 -26.63 5.24 0.15
C GLU A 102 -26.32 3.74 0.07
N LYS A 103 -27.22 2.92 -0.50
CA LYS A 103 -26.97 1.49 -0.73
C LYS A 103 -25.66 1.24 -1.49
N ARG A 104 -25.38 2.07 -2.50
CA ARG A 104 -24.13 1.98 -3.26
C ARG A 104 -22.92 2.27 -2.37
N LYS A 105 -22.96 3.34 -1.56
CA LYS A 105 -21.88 3.68 -0.62
C LYS A 105 -21.67 2.58 0.43
N SER A 106 -22.75 2.03 0.98
CA SER A 106 -22.71 0.93 1.94
C SER A 106 -21.97 -0.29 1.38
N LYS A 107 -22.24 -0.67 0.13
CA LYS A 107 -21.53 -1.78 -0.53
C LYS A 107 -20.04 -1.52 -0.70
N PHE A 108 -19.65 -0.30 -1.09
CA PHE A 108 -18.23 0.07 -1.19
C PHE A 108 -17.55 0.08 0.17
N ARG A 109 -18.23 0.60 1.20
CA ARG A 109 -17.76 0.62 2.58
C ARG A 109 -17.58 -0.80 3.12
N ALA A 110 -18.57 -1.67 2.93
CA ALA A 110 -18.50 -3.07 3.33
C ALA A 110 -17.30 -3.80 2.70
N ARG A 111 -17.11 -3.70 1.38
CA ARG A 111 -15.97 -4.34 0.69
C ARG A 111 -14.63 -3.81 1.20
N ARG A 112 -14.53 -2.50 1.48
CA ARG A 112 -13.34 -1.88 2.04
C ARG A 112 -13.03 -2.43 3.43
N ILE A 113 -14.03 -2.49 4.31
CA ILE A 113 -13.85 -2.96 5.69
C ILE A 113 -13.60 -4.47 5.72
N PHE A 114 -14.29 -5.25 4.89
CA PHE A 114 -14.00 -6.66 4.69
C PHE A 114 -12.53 -6.89 4.32
N ASN A 115 -11.99 -6.15 3.35
CA ASN A 115 -10.58 -6.30 2.99
C ASN A 115 -9.63 -5.93 4.14
N PHE A 116 -9.97 -4.92 4.93
CA PHE A 116 -9.14 -4.50 6.05
C PHE A 116 -9.19 -5.48 7.24
N VAL A 117 -10.36 -6.06 7.51
CA VAL A 117 -10.56 -6.96 8.65
C VAL A 117 -10.18 -8.40 8.30
N GLU A 118 -10.65 -8.92 7.17
CA GLU A 118 -10.54 -10.34 6.80
C GLU A 118 -9.40 -10.63 5.81
N SER A 119 -9.14 -9.73 4.85
CA SER A 119 -8.19 -10.02 3.77
C SER A 119 -6.74 -9.67 4.11
N MET A 120 -6.52 -8.62 4.91
CA MET A 120 -5.21 -8.20 5.40
C MET A 120 -4.72 -9.10 6.54
N SER A 121 -3.44 -9.46 6.53
CA SER A 121 -2.81 -10.25 7.58
C SER A 121 -1.48 -9.66 8.03
N GLU A 122 -0.99 -10.12 9.18
CA GLU A 122 0.39 -9.88 9.59
C GLU A 122 1.39 -10.36 8.52
N GLY A 123 2.45 -9.59 8.31
CA GLY A 123 3.43 -9.83 7.25
C GLY A 123 3.10 -9.15 5.90
N ASP A 124 1.85 -8.71 5.69
CA ASP A 124 1.49 -7.96 4.49
C ASP A 124 2.20 -6.61 4.41
N ILE A 125 2.44 -6.15 3.18
CA ILE A 125 3.08 -4.86 2.93
C ILE A 125 2.00 -3.78 2.74
N VAL A 126 2.17 -2.64 3.39
CA VAL A 126 1.30 -1.47 3.22
C VAL A 126 2.07 -0.25 2.76
N ILE A 127 1.45 0.50 1.85
CA ILE A 127 1.93 1.78 1.34
C ILE A 127 0.90 2.85 1.68
N VAL A 128 1.35 3.98 2.24
CA VAL A 128 0.49 5.12 2.57
C VAL A 128 0.98 6.36 1.81
N PRO A 129 0.19 6.96 0.91
CA PRO A 129 0.59 8.18 0.22
C PRO A 129 0.44 9.42 1.11
N PHE A 130 1.35 10.38 0.96
CA PHE A 130 1.15 11.74 1.43
C PHE A 130 0.41 12.59 0.39
N THR A 131 0.14 13.86 0.72
CA THR A 131 -0.60 14.80 -0.13
C THR A 131 -0.01 14.88 -1.54
N SER A 132 -0.88 14.82 -2.55
CA SER A 132 -0.49 14.79 -3.97
C SER A 132 0.47 13.65 -4.34
N SER A 133 0.57 12.60 -3.49
CA SER A 133 1.45 11.46 -3.70
C SER A 133 2.92 11.86 -3.95
N ASN A 134 3.38 12.93 -3.30
CA ASN A 134 4.76 13.42 -3.39
C ASN A 134 5.76 12.55 -2.61
N LYS A 135 5.28 11.85 -1.58
CA LYS A 135 6.02 10.86 -0.79
C LYS A 135 5.07 9.78 -0.27
N PHE A 136 5.63 8.65 0.18
CA PHE A 136 4.89 7.47 0.60
C PHE A 136 5.56 6.80 1.79
N LEU A 137 4.80 6.37 2.80
CA LEU A 137 5.30 5.38 3.76
C LEU A 137 5.21 4.00 3.15
N ILE A 138 6.18 3.16 3.46
CA ILE A 138 6.11 1.72 3.21
C ILE A 138 6.43 0.97 4.51
N GLY A 139 5.61 -0.01 4.85
CA GLY A 139 5.71 -0.75 6.11
C GLY A 139 5.14 -2.16 6.02
N VAL A 140 5.34 -2.92 7.09
CA VAL A 140 4.86 -4.31 7.25
C VAL A 140 3.79 -4.33 8.34
N ILE A 141 2.64 -4.94 8.06
CA ILE A 141 1.57 -5.14 9.05
C ILE A 141 2.06 -6.12 10.13
N ARG A 142 1.89 -5.76 11.40
CA ARG A 142 2.38 -6.53 12.57
C ARG A 142 1.30 -6.84 13.61
N SER A 143 0.03 -6.62 13.24
CA SER A 143 -1.08 -7.00 14.10
C SER A 143 -2.31 -7.39 13.29
N GLU A 144 -3.16 -8.18 13.94
CA GLU A 144 -4.57 -8.26 13.59
C GLU A 144 -5.30 -6.91 13.67
N CYS A 145 -6.51 -6.87 13.10
CA CYS A 145 -7.37 -5.69 13.18
C CYS A 145 -7.86 -5.50 14.62
N LEU A 146 -7.78 -4.27 15.11
CA LEU A 146 -8.21 -3.88 16.45
C LEU A 146 -9.21 -2.72 16.36
N GLU A 147 -10.13 -2.66 17.32
CA GLU A 147 -11.03 -1.53 17.49
C GLU A 147 -10.61 -0.71 18.69
N VAL A 148 -10.27 0.55 18.45
CA VAL A 148 -9.85 1.52 19.47
C VAL A 148 -10.97 2.52 19.71
N LYS A 149 -11.20 2.86 20.97
CA LYS A 149 -12.17 3.91 21.33
C LYS A 149 -11.69 5.24 20.79
N ILE A 150 -12.53 5.87 19.99
CA ILE A 150 -12.23 7.14 19.33
C ILE A 150 -12.70 8.29 20.22
N SER A 151 -11.86 9.29 20.43
CA SER A 151 -12.30 10.60 20.90
C SER A 151 -13.10 11.30 19.79
N LYS A 152 -14.30 11.80 20.09
CA LYS A 152 -15.12 12.52 19.09
C LYS A 152 -14.49 13.85 18.65
N ASP A 153 -13.59 14.40 19.45
CA ASP A 153 -12.92 15.66 19.17
C ASP A 153 -11.67 15.42 18.32
N LEU A 154 -11.46 16.27 17.32
CA LEU A 154 -10.20 16.34 16.58
C LEU A 154 -9.13 16.87 17.53
N ILE A 155 -8.32 15.97 18.06
CA ILE A 155 -7.21 16.32 18.94
C ILE A 155 -6.01 16.66 18.05
N LEU A 156 -5.49 17.86 18.22
CA LEU A 156 -4.13 18.15 17.78
C LEU A 156 -3.20 17.49 18.77
N SER A 157 -2.37 16.57 18.28
CA SER A 157 -1.29 16.00 19.08
C SER A 157 -0.34 17.09 19.55
N ASP A 158 0.41 16.81 20.62
CA ASP A 158 1.47 17.70 21.13
C ASP A 158 2.51 18.05 20.03
N ASN A 159 2.65 17.19 19.03
CA ASN A 159 3.56 17.33 17.90
C ASN A 159 2.92 18.07 16.70
N GLY A 160 1.73 18.65 16.85
CA GLY A 160 1.09 19.54 15.88
C GLY A 160 0.38 18.86 14.71
N TYR A 161 0.18 17.54 14.75
CA TYR A 161 -0.57 16.80 13.73
C TYR A 161 -1.97 16.40 14.23
N GLU A 162 -2.92 16.23 13.30
CA GLU A 162 -4.29 15.78 13.59
C GLU A 162 -4.31 14.27 13.91
N GLU A 163 -4.79 13.91 15.10
CA GLU A 163 -5.01 12.51 15.44
C GLU A 163 -6.20 11.93 14.67
N SER A 164 -6.05 10.70 14.19
CA SER A 164 -7.09 10.02 13.43
C SER A 164 -8.24 9.59 14.31
N ASN A 165 -9.44 9.95 13.86
CA ASN A 165 -10.69 9.46 14.42
C ASN A 165 -11.10 8.08 13.89
N TYR A 166 -10.16 7.27 13.40
CA TYR A 166 -10.42 5.93 12.90
C TYR A 166 -10.37 4.90 14.02
N GLY A 167 -11.49 4.18 14.19
CA GLY A 167 -11.65 3.17 15.23
C GLY A 167 -10.99 1.85 14.87
N LEU A 168 -11.07 1.42 13.62
CA LEU A 168 -10.38 0.22 13.17
C LEU A 168 -8.93 0.54 12.87
N ARG A 169 -8.00 -0.20 13.49
CA ARG A 169 -6.57 0.00 13.36
C ARG A 169 -5.83 -1.33 13.14
N ARG A 170 -4.74 -1.27 12.39
CA ARG A 170 -3.71 -2.30 12.32
C ARG A 170 -2.35 -1.65 12.57
N TYR A 171 -1.55 -2.25 13.43
CA TYR A 171 -0.21 -1.76 13.70
C TYR A 171 0.74 -2.16 12.57
N VAL A 172 1.68 -1.26 12.28
CA VAL A 172 2.60 -1.35 11.15
C VAL A 172 4.00 -1.02 11.63
N SER A 173 4.98 -1.83 11.24
CA SER A 173 6.39 -1.45 11.35
C SER A 173 6.80 -0.72 10.08
N TRP A 174 6.98 0.60 10.18
CA TRP A 174 7.42 1.42 9.05
C TRP A 174 8.86 1.11 8.69
N VAL A 175 9.10 0.77 7.42
CA VAL A 175 10.44 0.46 6.91
C VAL A 175 11.15 1.73 6.50
N LYS A 176 10.47 2.61 5.74
CA LYS A 176 10.99 3.91 5.31
C LYS A 176 9.91 4.79 4.67
N GLU A 177 10.27 6.04 4.45
CA GLU A 177 9.55 6.98 3.59
C GLU A 177 10.22 7.04 2.21
N LEU A 178 9.41 6.91 1.15
CA LEU A 178 9.82 6.94 -0.25
C LEU A 178 9.42 8.28 -0.87
N SER A 179 10.30 8.83 -1.69
CA SER A 179 9.97 9.97 -2.54
C SER A 179 9.16 9.56 -3.79
N ARG A 180 8.46 10.51 -4.42
CA ARG A 180 7.78 10.29 -5.71
C ARG A 180 8.70 9.74 -6.80
N PHE A 181 10.00 10.03 -6.77
CA PHE A 181 10.95 9.58 -7.79
C PHE A 181 11.26 8.08 -7.70
N GLU A 182 11.22 7.55 -6.49
CA GLU A 182 11.42 6.12 -6.19
C GLU A 182 10.17 5.31 -6.58
N PHE A 183 8.99 5.89 -6.37
CA PHE A 183 7.71 5.29 -6.77
C PHE A 183 7.56 5.29 -8.29
N SER A 184 7.41 4.11 -8.91
CA SER A 184 7.35 4.00 -10.37
C SER A 184 6.05 4.57 -10.95
N ASP A 185 6.05 5.06 -12.19
CA ASP A 185 4.83 5.57 -12.84
C ASP A 185 3.75 4.49 -13.04
N LYS A 186 4.16 3.23 -13.13
CA LYS A 186 3.24 2.08 -13.14
C LYS A 186 2.50 1.96 -11.80
N LEU A 187 3.24 1.99 -10.69
CA LEU A 187 2.67 1.97 -9.34
C LEU A 187 1.83 3.22 -9.06
N TYR A 188 2.29 4.40 -9.49
CA TYR A 188 1.56 5.65 -9.35
C TYR A 188 0.19 5.59 -10.02
N ARG A 189 0.13 5.09 -11.26
CA ARG A 189 -1.13 4.91 -11.99
C ARG A 189 -2.02 3.84 -11.37
N ALA A 190 -1.46 2.74 -10.88
CA ALA A 190 -2.23 1.74 -10.15
C ALA A 190 -2.89 2.31 -8.88
N SER A 191 -2.18 3.24 -8.23
CA SER A 191 -2.59 3.86 -6.97
C SER A 191 -3.44 5.13 -7.15
N SER A 192 -3.75 5.53 -8.39
CA SER A 192 -4.49 6.76 -8.66
C SER A 192 -6.00 6.62 -8.46
N ALA A 193 -6.51 5.40 -8.27
CA ALA A 193 -7.90 5.22 -7.88
C ALA A 193 -8.17 5.95 -6.56
N HIS A 194 -9.21 6.79 -6.51
CA HIS A 194 -9.60 7.58 -5.34
C HIS A 194 -10.23 6.73 -4.22
N GLN A 195 -10.00 5.43 -4.23
CA GLN A 195 -10.40 4.55 -3.14
C GLN A 195 -9.43 4.72 -1.97
N SER A 196 -9.96 4.59 -0.76
CA SER A 196 -9.21 4.71 0.49
C SER A 196 -8.39 3.46 0.84
N LEU A 197 -8.74 2.33 0.24
CA LEU A 197 -8.00 1.07 0.31
C LEU A 197 -7.96 0.43 -1.08
N LEU A 198 -6.78 0.00 -1.52
CA LEU A 198 -6.56 -0.73 -2.77
C LEU A 198 -5.62 -1.91 -2.52
N GLU A 199 -5.86 -3.02 -3.20
CA GLU A 199 -4.91 -4.12 -3.26
C GLU A 199 -3.95 -3.92 -4.44
N LEU A 200 -2.66 -4.09 -4.19
CA LEU A 200 -1.55 -3.92 -5.13
C LEU A 200 -0.72 -5.20 -5.30
N THR A 201 -1.22 -6.38 -4.91
CA THR A 201 -0.48 -7.65 -4.96
C THR A 201 0.04 -7.99 -6.35
N SER A 202 -0.67 -7.58 -7.41
CA SER A 202 -0.21 -7.73 -8.81
C SER A 202 1.02 -6.90 -9.17
N TYR A 203 1.47 -6.01 -8.28
CA TYR A 203 2.67 -5.18 -8.42
C TYR A 203 3.78 -5.57 -7.41
N ALA A 204 3.69 -6.74 -6.77
CA ALA A 204 4.63 -7.21 -5.74
C ALA A 204 6.11 -7.01 -6.12
N GLU A 205 6.55 -7.48 -7.29
CA GLU A 205 7.96 -7.34 -7.72
C GLU A 205 8.44 -5.89 -7.83
N ASP A 206 7.57 -4.98 -8.30
CA ASP A 206 7.89 -3.55 -8.40
C ASP A 206 7.98 -2.92 -6.99
N ILE A 207 7.23 -3.42 -6.00
CA ILE A 207 7.20 -2.94 -4.61
C ILE A 207 8.35 -3.54 -3.78
N ASN A 208 8.67 -4.82 -3.95
CA ASN A 208 9.72 -5.50 -3.19
C ASN A 208 11.09 -4.89 -3.42
N GLY A 209 11.37 -4.49 -4.67
CA GLY A 209 12.57 -3.72 -5.00
C GLY A 209 12.59 -2.30 -4.42
N LEU A 210 11.51 -1.83 -3.79
CA LEU A 210 11.50 -0.62 -2.97
C LEU A 210 11.83 -0.95 -1.51
N LEU A 211 11.44 -2.11 -0.99
CA LEU A 211 11.76 -2.55 0.37
C LEU A 211 13.25 -2.82 0.52
N ALA A 212 13.77 -3.78 -0.26
CA ALA A 212 15.16 -4.19 -0.24
C ALA A 212 15.70 -4.39 -1.66
N PRO A 213 16.89 -3.85 -1.98
CA PRO A 213 17.48 -4.00 -3.31
C PRO A 213 17.85 -5.45 -3.61
N TYR A 214 18.10 -6.28 -2.59
CA TYR A 214 18.35 -7.70 -2.72
C TYR A 214 17.34 -8.47 -1.85
N HIS A 215 16.52 -9.32 -2.46
CA HIS A 215 15.47 -10.07 -1.77
C HIS A 215 15.10 -11.37 -2.50
N ARG A 216 14.50 -12.32 -1.77
CA ARG A 216 13.90 -13.54 -2.31
C ARG A 216 12.39 -13.42 -2.30
N TYR A 217 11.75 -13.77 -3.40
CA TYR A 217 10.29 -13.82 -3.54
C TYR A 217 9.92 -14.93 -4.53
N ARG A 218 8.97 -15.81 -4.18
CA ARG A 218 8.52 -16.93 -5.04
C ARG A 218 9.69 -17.77 -5.61
N ASP A 219 10.60 -18.18 -4.73
CA ASP A 219 11.82 -18.94 -5.05
C ASP A 219 12.80 -18.28 -6.03
N GLN A 220 12.61 -16.99 -6.31
CA GLN A 220 13.49 -16.19 -7.16
C GLN A 220 14.25 -15.15 -6.34
N CYS A 221 15.53 -14.97 -6.66
CA CYS A 221 16.36 -13.91 -6.10
C CYS A 221 16.30 -12.69 -7.02
N TYR A 222 15.93 -11.55 -6.45
CA TYR A 222 15.88 -10.28 -7.16
C TYR A 222 17.01 -9.39 -6.68
N TYR A 223 17.68 -8.73 -7.62
CA TYR A 223 18.67 -7.71 -7.35
C TYR A 223 18.36 -6.44 -8.15
N ARG A 224 18.26 -5.30 -7.46
CA ARG A 224 18.01 -4.00 -8.06
C ARG A 224 19.21 -3.08 -7.82
N MET A 225 19.89 -2.76 -8.90
CA MET A 225 20.97 -1.77 -8.90
C MET A 225 20.48 -0.45 -9.50
N SER A 226 20.75 0.65 -8.80
CA SER A 226 20.45 2.01 -9.28
C SER A 226 21.75 2.67 -9.70
N VAL A 227 21.77 3.21 -10.93
CA VAL A 227 22.91 3.99 -11.43
C VAL A 227 22.61 5.47 -11.20
N ASN A 228 23.31 6.07 -10.25
CA ASN A 228 23.08 7.46 -9.80
C ASN A 228 24.23 8.41 -10.21
N THR A 229 24.86 8.17 -11.37
CA THR A 229 25.89 9.09 -11.89
C THR A 229 25.25 10.26 -12.66
N LYS A 230 25.90 11.43 -12.61
CA LYS A 230 25.58 12.59 -13.45
C LYS A 230 26.19 12.48 -14.85
N GLU A 231 27.19 11.62 -15.01
CA GLU A 231 27.91 11.40 -16.26
C GLU A 231 27.20 10.38 -17.14
N ALA A 232 27.50 10.41 -18.44
CA ALA A 232 26.96 9.41 -19.35
C ALA A 232 27.61 8.05 -19.06
N VAL A 233 26.80 6.99 -18.96
CA VAL A 233 27.30 5.62 -18.84
C VAL A 233 27.66 5.13 -20.25
N SER A 234 28.95 4.91 -20.48
CA SER A 234 29.44 4.47 -21.80
C SER A 234 29.04 3.02 -22.10
N SER A 235 28.95 2.66 -23.38
CA SER A 235 28.75 1.26 -23.79
C SER A 235 29.87 0.35 -23.31
N LEU A 236 31.09 0.88 -23.13
CA LEU A 236 32.21 0.13 -22.56
C LEU A 236 31.94 -0.24 -21.09
N THR A 237 31.47 0.71 -20.28
CA THR A 237 31.08 0.46 -18.88
C THR A 237 29.97 -0.58 -18.79
N TRP A 238 29.01 -0.56 -19.72
CA TRP A 238 27.97 -1.60 -19.79
C TRP A 238 28.53 -2.98 -20.13
N LEU A 239 29.47 -3.06 -21.07
CA LEU A 239 30.14 -4.32 -21.43
C LEU A 239 30.95 -4.87 -20.26
N GLU A 240 31.69 -4.02 -19.55
CA GLU A 240 32.45 -4.40 -18.35
C GLU A 240 31.51 -4.97 -17.28
N TYR A 241 30.37 -4.32 -17.03
CA TYR A 241 29.34 -4.83 -16.12
C TYR A 241 28.84 -6.22 -16.52
N GLN A 242 28.48 -6.45 -17.78
CA GLN A 242 28.03 -7.77 -18.24
C GLN A 242 29.11 -8.84 -18.14
N THR A 243 30.37 -8.45 -18.36
CA THR A 243 31.54 -9.33 -18.23
C THR A 243 31.70 -9.76 -16.77
N ILE A 244 31.66 -8.82 -15.82
CA ILE A 244 31.70 -9.11 -14.38
C ILE A 244 30.55 -10.04 -13.99
N LEU A 245 29.34 -9.80 -14.52
CA LEU A 245 28.17 -10.61 -14.20
C LEU A 245 28.32 -12.06 -14.69
N ARG A 246 28.79 -12.25 -15.92
CA ARG A 246 29.14 -13.58 -16.45
C ARG A 246 30.21 -14.24 -15.59
N ASP A 247 31.24 -13.52 -15.18
CA ASP A 247 32.35 -14.08 -14.41
C ASP A 247 31.90 -14.49 -12.98
N ILE A 248 30.91 -13.79 -12.40
CA ILE A 248 30.31 -14.14 -11.09
C ILE A 248 29.34 -15.33 -11.21
N VAL A 249 28.48 -15.34 -12.23
CA VAL A 249 27.39 -16.33 -12.35
C VAL A 249 27.85 -17.61 -13.03
N GLY A 250 28.81 -17.54 -13.95
CA GLY A 250 29.34 -18.69 -14.67
C GLY A 250 28.30 -19.35 -15.57
N GLU A 251 28.15 -20.67 -15.43
CA GLU A 251 27.28 -21.51 -16.28
C GLU A 251 25.78 -21.18 -16.08
N ASP A 252 25.39 -20.60 -14.95
CA ASP A 252 23.99 -20.26 -14.64
C ASP A 252 23.51 -18.97 -15.34
N LEU A 253 24.33 -18.35 -16.19
CA LEU A 253 24.01 -17.05 -16.81
C LEU A 253 22.73 -17.09 -17.66
N ASP A 254 22.42 -18.24 -18.28
CA ASP A 254 21.20 -18.45 -19.06
C ASP A 254 19.91 -18.39 -18.21
N HIS A 255 20.05 -18.43 -16.88
CA HIS A 255 18.97 -18.27 -15.91
C HIS A 255 18.89 -16.87 -15.30
N VAL A 256 19.70 -15.91 -15.77
CA VAL A 256 19.71 -14.52 -15.29
C VAL A 256 19.00 -13.60 -16.28
N TYR A 257 17.83 -13.09 -15.88
CA TYR A 257 17.05 -12.14 -16.69
C TYR A 257 17.24 -10.70 -16.20
N GLN A 258 17.68 -9.81 -17.09
CA GLN A 258 17.93 -8.40 -16.76
C GLN A 258 16.94 -7.47 -17.44
N LYS A 259 16.38 -6.52 -16.68
CA LYS A 259 15.54 -5.43 -17.21
C LYS A 259 16.21 -4.08 -16.98
N GLN A 260 16.55 -3.39 -18.06
CA GLN A 260 17.18 -2.08 -18.02
C GLN A 260 16.14 -0.96 -18.20
N LYS A 261 16.07 -0.02 -17.26
CA LYS A 261 15.22 1.18 -17.36
C LYS A 261 16.11 2.42 -17.44
N VAL A 262 16.41 2.87 -18.66
CA VAL A 262 17.19 4.10 -18.90
C VAL A 262 16.25 5.31 -18.81
N ARG A 263 16.35 6.09 -17.72
CA ARG A 263 15.55 7.31 -17.54
C ARG A 263 16.35 8.53 -18.05
N LYS A 264 15.79 9.24 -19.05
CA LYS A 264 16.14 10.62 -19.49
C LYS A 264 17.13 10.85 -20.65
N HIS A 265 17.69 9.86 -21.33
CA HIS A 265 18.57 10.11 -22.50
C HIS A 265 18.28 9.16 -23.67
N PRO A 266 18.55 9.57 -24.93
CA PRO A 266 18.44 8.68 -26.08
C PRO A 266 19.22 7.39 -25.83
N ILE A 267 18.65 6.25 -26.26
CA ILE A 267 19.16 4.89 -26.02
C ILE A 267 20.63 4.74 -26.44
N ALA A 268 21.07 5.48 -27.46
CA ALA A 268 22.46 5.71 -27.77
C ALA A 268 22.64 7.13 -28.32
N ARG A 269 23.71 7.82 -27.90
CA ARG A 269 24.16 9.08 -28.50
C ARG A 269 25.64 8.96 -28.78
N TYR A 270 26.03 9.03 -30.05
CA TYR A 270 27.41 9.20 -30.42
C TYR A 270 27.83 10.63 -30.08
N LEU A 271 28.79 10.78 -29.16
CA LEU A 271 29.46 12.05 -28.93
C LEU A 271 30.74 12.01 -29.75
N SER A 272 30.83 12.86 -30.77
CA SER A 272 32.09 13.02 -31.52
C SER A 272 33.20 13.36 -30.52
N PRO A 273 34.38 12.72 -30.61
CA PRO A 273 35.51 13.09 -29.78
C PRO A 273 35.80 14.59 -29.95
N PRO A 274 36.23 15.30 -28.89
CA PRO A 274 36.62 16.71 -29.02
C PRO A 274 37.64 16.83 -30.15
N SER A 275 37.35 17.67 -31.13
CA SER A 275 38.30 18.02 -32.19
C SER A 275 39.55 18.59 -31.52
N GLN A 276 40.68 17.95 -31.81
CA GLN A 276 42.02 18.36 -31.34
C GLN A 276 42.35 19.79 -31.78
#